data_AF-A0A364LXK3-F1
#
_entry.id   AF-A0A364LXK3-F1
#
_cell.length_a   1.000
_cell.length_b   1.000
_cell.length_c   1.000
_cell.angle_alpha   90.00
_cell.angle_beta   90.00
_cell.angle_gamma   90.00
#
_symmetry.space_group_name_H-M   'P 1'
#
loop_
_entity.id
_entity.type
_entity.pdbx_description
1 polymer ?
#
loop_
_entity_poly.entity_id
_entity_poly.type
_entity_poly.pdbx_seq_one_letter_code
_entity_poly.pdbx_strand_id
1 'polypeptide(L)'
;MSSVAHVDQRAVIQAYRHLYRQGLRVINYSTPSRHVLLRTLRSSFRSSSHHDFDPHRIANTLRFLQRAADAAGVEHKIVKNLMMVRYWEQPQVRKDLRL
;
A
#
# COMPACT_ATOMS: atom_id res chain seq x y z
N MET A 1 34.36 4.36 -9.85
CA MET A 1 33.68 4.39 -8.53
C MET A 1 32.92 5.71 -8.50
N SER A 2 31.60 5.84 -8.58
CA SER A 2 30.49 4.90 -8.45
C SER A 2 29.38 5.36 -9.41
N SER A 3 28.92 4.49 -10.31
CA SER A 3 27.74 4.77 -11.13
C SER A 3 26.53 4.61 -10.23
N VAL A 4 26.01 5.73 -9.70
CA VAL A 4 24.73 5.72 -9.00
C VAL A 4 23.68 5.39 -10.04
N ALA A 5 23.19 4.14 -10.02
CA ALA A 5 22.07 3.72 -10.85
C ALA A 5 20.91 4.68 -10.56
N HIS A 6 20.64 5.58 -11.50
CA HIS A 6 19.55 6.53 -11.37
C HIS A 6 18.27 5.72 -11.40
N VAL A 7 17.60 5.58 -10.27
CA VAL A 7 16.31 4.89 -10.19
C VAL A 7 15.36 5.61 -11.14
N ASP A 8 14.78 4.86 -12.06
CA ASP A 8 13.85 5.42 -13.04
C ASP A 8 12.59 5.89 -12.31
N GLN A 9 12.40 7.20 -12.23
CA GLN A 9 11.24 7.83 -11.61
C GLN A 9 9.92 7.32 -12.21
N ARG A 10 9.93 6.93 -13.49
CA ARG A 10 8.75 6.32 -14.14
C ARG A 10 8.43 4.96 -13.54
N ALA A 11 9.45 4.14 -13.24
CA ALA A 11 9.27 2.85 -12.61
C ALA A 11 8.67 2.98 -11.20
N VAL A 12 9.09 3.99 -10.42
CA VAL A 12 8.52 4.26 -9.09
C VAL A 12 7.03 4.64 -9.19
N ILE A 13 6.69 5.54 -10.12
CA ILE A 13 5.29 5.96 -10.35
C ILE A 13 4.43 4.78 -10.82
N GLN A 14 4.95 3.93 -11.71
CA GLN A 14 4.26 2.74 -12.17
C GLN A 14 4.04 1.76 -11.02
N ALA A 15 5.06 1.47 -10.22
CA ALA A 15 4.97 0.61 -9.05
C ALA A 15 3.88 1.09 -8.07
N TYR A 16 3.87 2.38 -7.73
CA TYR A 16 2.82 2.98 -6.91
C TYR A 16 1.42 2.75 -7.49
N ARG A 17 1.25 3.03 -8.79
CA ARG A 17 -0.05 2.85 -9.47
C ARG A 17 -0.50 1.40 -9.50
N HIS A 18 0.40 0.46 -9.77
CA HIS A 18 0.09 -0.97 -9.80
C HIS A 18 -0.31 -1.47 -8.42
N LEU A 19 0.46 -1.14 -7.38
CA LEU A 19 0.15 -1.52 -6.00
C LEU A 19 -1.19 -0.94 -5.55
N TYR A 20 -1.46 0.33 -5.87
CA TYR A 20 -2.71 0.97 -5.50
C TYR A 20 -3.92 0.29 -6.16
N ARG A 21 -3.87 0.08 -7.49
CA ARG A 21 -4.98 -0.55 -8.23
C ARG A 21 -5.23 -1.98 -7.77
N GLN A 22 -4.18 -2.78 -7.59
CA GLN A 22 -4.34 -4.16 -7.13
C GLN A 22 -4.82 -4.21 -5.68
N GLY A 23 -4.27 -3.38 -4.78
CA GLY A 23 -4.74 -3.29 -3.40
C GLY A 23 -6.22 -2.92 -3.30
N LEU A 24 -6.72 -2.00 -4.15
CA LEU A 24 -8.14 -1.66 -4.20
C LEU A 24 -9.04 -2.85 -4.56
N ARG A 25 -8.60 -3.69 -5.50
CA ARG A 25 -9.32 -4.92 -5.87
C ARG A 25 -9.38 -5.90 -4.70
N VAL A 26 -8.25 -6.13 -4.02
CA VAL A 26 -8.19 -7.03 -2.85
C VAL A 26 -9.21 -6.63 -1.78
N ILE A 27 -9.35 -5.34 -1.49
CA ILE A 27 -10.25 -4.85 -0.45
C ILE A 27 -11.68 -4.56 -0.96
N ASN A 28 -12.00 -4.96 -2.19
CA ASN A 28 -13.28 -4.70 -2.85
C ASN A 28 -13.71 -3.23 -2.76
N TYR A 29 -12.76 -2.28 -2.86
CA TYR A 29 -12.99 -0.84 -2.76
C TYR A 29 -13.70 -0.37 -1.46
N SER A 30 -13.71 -1.20 -0.42
CA SER A 30 -14.46 -0.96 0.81
C SER A 30 -14.00 0.27 1.60
N THR A 31 -14.96 0.95 2.25
CA THR A 31 -14.68 1.95 3.30
C THR A 31 -14.58 1.22 4.64
N PRO A 32 -13.62 1.52 5.54
CA PRO A 32 -12.59 2.57 5.46
C PRO A 32 -11.30 2.15 4.74
N SER A 33 -11.15 0.86 4.41
CA SER A 33 -9.91 0.25 3.91
C SER A 33 -9.28 0.99 2.73
N ARG A 34 -10.06 1.48 1.75
CA ARG A 34 -9.50 2.18 0.58
C ARG A 34 -8.74 3.45 0.93
N HIS A 35 -9.20 4.16 1.97
CA HIS A 35 -8.58 5.40 2.43
C HIS A 35 -7.31 5.11 3.23
N VAL A 36 -7.34 4.03 4.01
CA VAL A 36 -6.17 3.52 4.74
C VAL A 36 -5.10 3.09 3.75
N LEU A 37 -5.44 2.26 2.76
CA LEU A 37 -4.53 1.82 1.71
C LEU A 37 -3.86 3.00 0.99
N LEU A 38 -4.65 3.98 0.56
CA LEU A 38 -4.12 5.16 -0.13
C LEU A 38 -3.16 5.93 0.77
N ARG A 39 -3.50 6.15 2.03
CA ARG A 39 -2.64 6.86 2.99
C ARG A 39 -1.36 6.10 3.26
N THR A 40 -1.44 4.78 3.48
CA THR A 40 -0.28 3.92 3.70
C THR A 40 0.67 3.99 2.50
N LEU A 41 0.16 3.76 1.28
CA LEU A 41 1.00 3.83 0.08
C LEU A 41 1.58 5.22 -0.14
N ARG A 42 0.79 6.28 0.02
CA ARG A 42 1.30 7.66 -0.09
C ARG A 42 2.40 7.95 0.93
N SER A 43 2.20 7.56 2.18
CA SER A 43 3.21 7.79 3.22
C SER A 43 4.49 7.03 2.89
N SER A 44 4.38 5.73 2.61
CA SER A 44 5.55 4.89 2.32
C SER A 44 6.34 5.42 1.12
N PHE A 45 5.70 5.71 -0.01
CA PHE A 45 6.39 6.20 -1.20
C PHE A 45 6.96 7.62 -1.07
N ARG A 46 6.45 8.44 -0.13
CA ARG A 46 6.96 9.80 0.12
C ARG A 46 8.06 9.86 1.18
N SER A 47 8.05 8.92 2.13
CA SER A 47 9.06 8.87 3.19
C SER A 47 10.28 8.01 2.83
N SER A 48 10.15 7.08 1.89
CA SER A 48 11.25 6.24 1.44
C SER A 48 12.23 6.99 0.53
N SER A 49 13.51 6.67 0.62
CA SER A 49 14.51 7.22 -0.31
C SER A 49 14.43 6.50 -1.66
N HIS A 50 14.92 7.13 -2.73
CA HIS A 50 14.97 6.50 -4.05
C HIS A 50 15.84 5.22 -4.04
N HIS A 51 16.85 5.15 -3.17
CA HIS A 51 17.72 3.98 -3.02
C HIS A 51 16.99 2.76 -2.43
N ASP A 52 15.86 2.97 -1.76
CA ASP A 52 15.06 1.88 -1.19
C ASP A 52 14.15 1.19 -2.23
N PHE A 53 14.11 1.71 -3.46
CA PHE A 53 13.28 1.15 -4.51
C PHE A 53 13.87 -0.16 -5.04
N ASP A 54 13.20 -1.27 -4.76
CA ASP A 54 13.55 -2.61 -5.21
C ASP A 54 12.43 -3.19 -6.09
N PRO A 55 12.64 -3.30 -7.42
CA PRO A 55 11.65 -3.86 -8.35
C PRO A 55 11.21 -5.29 -8.00
N HIS A 56 12.10 -6.11 -7.44
CA HIS A 56 11.78 -7.49 -7.07
C HIS A 56 10.83 -7.53 -5.87
N ARG A 57 11.02 -6.65 -4.89
CA ARG A 57 10.06 -6.51 -3.77
C ARG A 57 8.69 -6.07 -4.27
N ILE A 58 8.64 -5.09 -5.18
CA ILE A 58 7.38 -4.63 -5.78
C ILE A 58 6.68 -5.79 -6.51
N ALA A 59 7.41 -6.56 -7.33
CA ALA A 59 6.84 -7.70 -8.04
C ALA A 59 6.29 -8.78 -7.08
N ASN A 60 7.00 -9.06 -5.99
CA ASN A 60 6.55 -9.99 -4.95
C ASN A 60 5.26 -9.51 -4.28
N THR A 61 5.18 -8.22 -3.92
CA THR A 61 3.97 -7.64 -3.34
C THR A 61 2.80 -7.67 -4.33
N LEU A 62 3.02 -7.37 -5.61
CA LEU A 62 1.98 -7.45 -6.62
C LEU A 62 1.44 -8.87 -6.79
N ARG A 63 2.32 -9.88 -6.81
CA ARG A 63 1.92 -11.29 -6.86
C ARG A 63 1.12 -11.70 -5.63
N PHE A 64 1.51 -11.25 -4.44
CA PHE A 64 0.75 -11.47 -3.21
C PHE A 64 -0.65 -10.83 -3.28
N LEU A 65 -0.74 -9.57 -3.72
CA LEU A 65 -2.02 -8.88 -3.87
C LEU A 65 -2.90 -9.52 -4.94
N GLN A 66 -2.33 -10.03 -6.03
CA GLN A 66 -3.09 -10.75 -7.05
C GLN A 66 -3.76 -12.00 -6.45
N ARG A 67 -2.99 -12.83 -5.72
CA ARG A 67 -3.54 -14.00 -5.00
C ARG A 67 -4.62 -13.61 -3.99
N ALA A 68 -4.42 -12.50 -3.28
CA ALA A 68 -5.38 -11.97 -2.32
C ALA A 68 -6.69 -11.46 -2.97
N ALA A 69 -6.65 -11.12 -4.25
CA ALA A 69 -7.83 -10.69 -5.01
C ALA A 69 -8.56 -11.88 -5.64
N ASP A 70 -7.83 -12.90 -6.10
CA ASP A 70 -8.40 -14.04 -6.84
C ASP A 70 -9.23 -14.97 -5.95
N ALA A 71 -8.87 -15.11 -4.67
CA ALA A 71 -9.60 -15.94 -3.71
C ALA A 71 -9.72 -15.24 -2.35
N ALA A 72 -10.84 -15.46 -1.66
CA ALA A 72 -11.04 -15.02 -0.26
C ALA A 72 -10.25 -15.89 0.75
N GLY A 73 -8.99 -16.19 0.42
CA GLY A 73 -8.09 -17.03 1.19
C GLY A 73 -7.36 -16.30 2.31
N VAL A 74 -6.23 -16.86 2.73
CA VAL A 74 -5.43 -16.31 3.84
C VAL A 74 -4.86 -14.94 3.48
N GLU A 75 -4.36 -14.77 2.25
CA GLU A 75 -3.80 -13.50 1.77
C GLU A 75 -4.84 -12.38 1.78
N HIS A 76 -6.08 -12.67 1.36
CA HIS A 76 -7.20 -11.74 1.45
C HIS A 76 -7.46 -11.32 2.91
N LYS A 77 -7.54 -12.30 3.82
CA LYS A 77 -7.75 -12.04 5.25
C LYS A 77 -6.62 -11.21 5.86
N ILE A 78 -5.37 -11.49 5.50
CA ILE A 78 -4.20 -10.71 5.93
C ILE A 78 -4.35 -9.25 5.53
N VAL A 79 -4.62 -8.97 4.24
CA VAL A 79 -4.73 -7.59 3.75
C VAL A 79 -5.90 -6.88 4.42
N LYS A 80 -7.06 -7.52 4.50
CA LYS A 80 -8.25 -6.96 5.14
C LYS A 80 -8.00 -6.62 6.62
N ASN A 81 -7.43 -7.55 7.37
CA ASN A 81 -7.12 -7.35 8.78
C ASN A 81 -6.08 -6.26 8.97
N LEU A 82 -5.03 -6.22 8.14
CA LEU A 82 -4.02 -5.16 8.18
C LEU A 82 -4.66 -3.78 7.96
N MET A 83 -5.59 -3.64 7.01
CA MET A 83 -6.29 -2.37 6.78
C MET A 83 -7.14 -1.97 7.99
N MET A 84 -7.81 -2.93 8.63
CA MET A 84 -8.62 -2.65 9.81
C MET A 84 -7.77 -2.28 11.02
N VAL A 85 -6.67 -3.01 11.30
CA VAL A 85 -5.73 -2.68 12.37
C VAL A 85 -5.19 -1.26 12.19
N ARG A 86 -4.68 -0.94 10.99
CA ARG A 86 -4.19 0.41 10.68
C ARG A 86 -5.26 1.50 10.74
N TYR A 87 -6.52 1.16 10.51
CA TYR A 87 -7.63 2.11 10.68
C TYR A 87 -7.82 2.46 12.16
N TRP A 88 -7.78 1.45 13.04
CA TRP A 88 -7.98 1.62 14.48
C TRP A 88 -6.76 2.22 15.19
N GLU A 89 -5.54 1.95 14.71
CA GLU A 89 -4.30 2.56 15.22
C GLU A 89 -4.17 4.04 14.92
N GLN A 90 -4.84 4.54 13.87
CA GLN A 90 -4.84 5.97 13.62
C GLN A 90 -5.49 6.65 14.83
N PRO A 91 -4.85 7.70 15.39
CA PRO A 91 -5.52 8.55 16.38
C PRO A 91 -6.82 8.98 15.72
N GLN A 92 -7.95 8.40 16.17
CA GLN A 92 -9.25 8.88 15.77
C GLN A 92 -9.21 10.31 16.24
N VAL A 93 -9.04 11.26 15.30
CA VAL A 93 -9.04 12.69 15.62
C VAL A 93 -10.32 12.86 16.39
N ARG A 94 -10.17 12.98 17.71
CA ARG A 94 -11.27 12.92 18.66
C ARG A 94 -12.25 13.95 18.13
N LYS A 95 -13.46 13.52 17.80
CA LYS A 95 -14.60 14.42 17.60
C LYS A 95 -15.02 15.06 18.94
N ASP A 96 -14.10 15.16 19.89
CA ASP A 96 -14.23 15.87 21.16
C ASP A 96 -13.95 17.38 20.96
N LEU A 97 -14.00 17.88 19.72
CA LEU A 97 -14.12 19.31 19.39
C LEU A 97 -15.58 19.80 19.51
N ARG A 98 -16.33 19.25 20.46
CA ARG A 98 -17.64 19.74 20.90
C ARG A 98 -17.70 19.67 22.42
N LEU A 99 -16.95 20.54 23.05
CA LEU A 99 -17.27 21.08 24.38
C LEU A 99 -17.30 22.61 24.23
#